data_AF-A0A852REX1-F1
#
_entry.id   AF-A0A852REX1-F1
#
_cell.length_a   1.000
_cell.length_b   1.000
_cell.length_c   1.000
_cell.angle_alpha   90.00
_cell.angle_beta   90.00
_cell.angle_gamma   90.00
#
_symmetry.space_group_name_H-M   'P 1'
#
loop_
_entity.id
_entity.type
_entity.pdbx_description
1 polymer ?
#
loop_
_entity_poly.entity_id
_entity_poly.type
_entity_poly.pdbx_seq_one_letter_code
_entity_poly.pdbx_strand_id
1 'polypeptide(L)'
;MSGLKILVVDDDPDVALLVKTVLERRAGAAVTVAHDAPQALERARAARPDVVVTDIEMPGASGIDLLSDIRREFPGVPVLVMTAHVSVDYAVSALRAQADEFLTKPLDNAQLVEAVTRLAAEARTRGPGRRPETVLAVGAHPDDVEIGVGGILAAHAAAGDTVTILTLSRGARGGDADSRQFESLAAAELLGARLFLKDLVDTEITNSGQTVRLIEEVVREVQPTVVYTHTSNDRHQDHRAVSEATVVATRSVATVACYQSPSATIDFRPTRFVRIDDFLERKFDLLACFDSQVASRDYLARDFVAATARYWTRFGGGKAVEPLEIVRESTELAHSYERLRLEN
;
A
#
# COMPACT_ATOMS: atom_id res chain seq x y z
N MET A 1 -14.63 -5.21 -14.46
CA MET A 1 -14.78 -4.48 -13.19
C MET A 1 -16.26 -4.24 -13.00
N SER A 2 -16.91 -4.83 -11.98
CA SER A 2 -18.31 -4.51 -11.67
C SER A 2 -18.43 -4.21 -10.18
N GLY A 3 -19.15 -3.13 -9.86
CA GLY A 3 -19.63 -2.86 -8.50
C GLY A 3 -19.11 -1.59 -7.79
N LEU A 4 -18.24 -0.80 -8.42
CA LEU A 4 -17.77 0.48 -7.87
C LEU A 4 -18.94 1.46 -7.73
N LYS A 5 -19.23 1.94 -6.52
CA LYS A 5 -20.27 2.94 -6.28
C LYS A 5 -19.65 4.33 -6.23
N ILE A 6 -20.03 5.21 -7.14
CA ILE A 6 -19.48 6.56 -7.19
C ILE A 6 -20.61 7.57 -6.99
N LEU A 7 -20.38 8.56 -6.14
CA LEU A 7 -21.25 9.73 -6.05
C LEU A 7 -20.60 10.88 -6.84
N VAL A 8 -21.26 11.35 -7.88
CA VAL A 8 -20.87 12.54 -8.65
C VAL A 8 -21.69 13.71 -8.17
N VAL A 9 -21.07 14.84 -7.87
CA VAL A 9 -21.73 16.06 -7.40
C VAL A 9 -21.31 17.22 -8.28
N ASP A 10 -22.25 17.78 -9.05
CA ASP A 10 -22.02 18.93 -9.93
C ASP A 10 -23.37 19.62 -10.20
N ASP A 11 -23.44 20.95 -10.05
CA ASP A 11 -24.66 21.72 -10.26
C ASP A 11 -25.00 21.86 -11.75
N ASP A 12 -24.01 21.70 -12.64
CA ASP A 12 -24.21 21.60 -14.07
C ASP A 12 -24.66 20.18 -14.46
N PRO A 13 -25.93 20.00 -14.89
CA PRO A 13 -26.46 18.67 -15.21
C PRO A 13 -25.77 18.02 -16.40
N ASP A 14 -25.21 18.80 -17.34
CA ASP A 14 -24.52 18.28 -18.51
C ASP A 14 -23.13 17.74 -18.13
N VAL A 15 -22.42 18.47 -17.26
CA VAL A 15 -21.13 18.01 -16.71
C VAL A 15 -21.34 16.75 -15.85
N ALA A 16 -22.35 16.77 -14.97
CA ALA A 16 -22.69 15.60 -14.16
C ALA A 16 -23.01 14.37 -15.02
N LEU A 17 -23.77 14.54 -16.10
CA LEU A 17 -24.13 13.47 -17.03
C LEU A 17 -22.92 12.95 -17.82
N LEU A 18 -22.01 13.85 -18.24
CA LEU A 18 -20.78 13.47 -18.91
C LEU A 18 -19.90 12.60 -18.00
N VAL A 19 -19.62 13.08 -16.78
CA VAL A 19 -18.81 12.37 -15.77
C VAL A 19 -19.43 11.02 -15.45
N LYS A 20 -20.75 10.98 -15.21
CA LYS A 20 -21.51 9.75 -15.03
C LYS A 20 -21.28 8.77 -16.18
N THR A 21 -21.51 9.22 -17.42
CA THR A 21 -21.43 8.37 -18.62
C THR A 21 -20.02 7.80 -18.79
N VAL A 22 -18.99 8.60 -18.54
CA VAL A 22 -17.59 8.18 -18.64
C VAL A 22 -17.28 7.11 -17.61
N LEU A 23 -17.65 7.32 -16.35
CA LEU A 23 -17.38 6.38 -15.26
C LEU A 23 -18.18 5.07 -15.41
N GLU A 24 -19.45 5.13 -15.79
CA GLU A 24 -20.27 3.93 -16.04
C GLU A 24 -19.69 3.10 -17.21
N ARG A 25 -19.37 3.74 -18.34
CA ARG A 25 -18.94 3.03 -19.55
C ARG A 25 -17.49 2.54 -19.50
N ARG A 26 -16.59 3.31 -18.88
CA ARG A 26 -15.14 3.00 -18.89
C ARG A 26 -14.67 2.32 -17.62
N ALA A 27 -15.28 2.59 -16.47
CA ALA A 27 -14.91 1.95 -15.19
C ALA A 27 -15.87 0.82 -14.78
N GLY A 28 -17.04 0.69 -15.41
CA GLY A 28 -18.06 -0.30 -15.01
C GLY A 28 -18.67 0.00 -13.64
N ALA A 29 -18.69 1.28 -13.26
CA ALA A 29 -19.18 1.74 -11.97
C ALA A 29 -20.71 1.97 -11.97
N ALA A 30 -21.33 1.87 -10.80
CA ALA A 30 -22.67 2.34 -10.52
C ALA A 30 -22.58 3.79 -10.01
N VAL A 31 -23.08 4.74 -10.80
CA VAL A 31 -22.93 6.16 -10.50
C VAL A 31 -24.26 6.76 -10.03
N THR A 32 -24.22 7.37 -8.86
CA THR A 32 -25.28 8.24 -8.35
C THR A 32 -24.87 9.69 -8.55
N VAL A 33 -25.78 10.54 -9.03
CA VAL A 33 -25.51 11.98 -9.23
C VAL A 33 -26.17 12.79 -8.12
N ALA A 34 -25.59 13.90 -7.71
CA ALA A 34 -26.24 14.95 -6.93
C ALA A 34 -25.93 16.31 -7.56
N HIS A 35 -26.79 17.30 -7.33
CA HIS A 35 -26.64 18.66 -7.88
C HIS A 35 -26.42 19.74 -6.82
N ASP A 36 -26.40 19.36 -5.55
CA ASP A 36 -26.12 20.25 -4.43
C ASP A 36 -25.59 19.44 -3.23
N ALA A 37 -25.01 20.13 -2.24
CA ALA A 37 -24.42 19.52 -1.05
C ALA A 37 -25.44 18.75 -0.17
N PRO A 38 -26.65 19.27 0.14
CA PRO A 38 -27.66 18.52 0.89
C PRO A 38 -28.04 17.20 0.22
N GLN A 39 -28.29 17.22 -1.08
CA GLN A 39 -28.60 16.03 -1.87
C GLN A 39 -27.41 15.07 -1.92
N ALA A 40 -26.19 15.59 -2.01
CA ALA A 40 -24.98 14.77 -1.97
C ALA A 40 -24.87 14.00 -0.64
N LEU A 41 -25.10 14.65 0.50
CA LEU A 41 -25.07 13.98 1.81
C LEU A 41 -26.19 12.95 1.98
N GLU A 42 -27.41 13.28 1.55
CA GLU A 42 -28.53 12.32 1.56
C GLU A 42 -28.19 11.07 0.74
N ARG A 43 -27.72 11.27 -0.49
CA ARG A 43 -27.35 10.18 -1.40
C ARG A 43 -26.12 9.42 -0.92
N ALA A 44 -25.14 10.08 -0.30
CA ALA A 44 -23.99 9.42 0.31
C ALA A 44 -24.39 8.47 1.44
N ARG A 45 -25.31 8.89 2.32
CA ARG A 45 -25.86 8.05 3.40
C ARG A 45 -26.58 6.82 2.86
N ALA A 46 -27.35 6.98 1.79
CA ALA A 46 -28.12 5.89 1.18
C ALA A 46 -27.26 4.93 0.35
N ALA A 47 -26.41 5.45 -0.54
CA ALA A 47 -25.65 4.66 -1.50
C ALA A 47 -24.37 4.05 -0.89
N ARG A 48 -23.79 4.73 0.11
CA ARG A 48 -22.43 4.49 0.66
C ARG A 48 -21.40 4.35 -0.46
N PRO A 49 -21.03 5.48 -1.11
CA PRO A 49 -20.12 5.46 -2.24
C PRO A 49 -18.69 5.05 -1.84
N ASP A 50 -17.99 4.40 -2.76
CA ASP A 50 -16.57 4.08 -2.65
C ASP A 50 -15.68 5.30 -2.96
N VAL A 51 -16.18 6.26 -3.73
CA VAL A 51 -15.51 7.54 -4.08
C VAL A 51 -16.57 8.62 -4.27
N VAL A 52 -16.28 9.83 -3.82
CA VAL A 52 -17.02 11.04 -4.18
C VAL A 52 -16.23 11.82 -5.22
N VAL A 53 -16.87 12.20 -6.31
CA VAL A 53 -16.34 13.12 -7.33
C VAL A 53 -17.18 14.39 -7.25
N THR A 54 -16.60 15.52 -6.83
CA THR A 54 -17.36 16.75 -6.60
C THR A 54 -16.75 17.91 -7.35
N ASP A 55 -17.60 18.77 -7.92
CA ASP A 55 -17.20 20.11 -8.30
C ASP A 55 -17.03 21.00 -7.07
N ILE A 56 -16.11 21.96 -7.14
CA ILE A 56 -15.84 22.90 -6.05
C ILE A 56 -16.54 24.24 -6.23
N GLU A 57 -16.92 24.59 -7.46
CA GLU A 57 -17.47 25.90 -7.86
C GLU A 57 -19.00 25.88 -7.98
N MET A 58 -19.68 25.16 -7.07
CA MET A 58 -21.15 25.10 -7.04
C MET A 58 -21.79 26.31 -6.31
N PRO A 59 -22.92 26.86 -6.78
CA PRO A 59 -23.68 27.90 -6.07
C PRO A 59 -24.27 27.39 -4.75
N GLY A 60 -24.07 28.13 -3.66
CA GLY A 60 -24.69 27.83 -2.35
C GLY A 60 -23.69 27.36 -1.29
N ALA A 61 -24.06 26.34 -0.50
CA ALA A 61 -23.12 25.67 0.40
C ALA A 61 -21.95 25.18 -0.45
N SER A 62 -20.80 25.79 -0.25
CA SER A 62 -19.65 25.66 -1.14
C SER A 62 -19.21 24.19 -1.21
N GLY A 63 -18.58 23.74 -2.30
CA GLY A 63 -18.02 22.37 -2.37
C GLY A 63 -17.07 22.05 -1.18
N ILE A 64 -16.58 23.09 -0.49
CA ILE A 64 -15.81 23.06 0.76
C ILE A 64 -16.62 22.53 1.94
N ASP A 65 -17.86 22.99 2.09
CA ASP A 65 -18.74 22.57 3.17
C ASP A 65 -19.10 21.09 3.01
N LEU A 66 -19.37 20.68 1.77
CA LEU A 66 -19.58 19.27 1.42
C LEU A 66 -18.35 18.41 1.74
N LEU A 67 -17.15 18.84 1.35
CA LEU A 67 -15.90 18.16 1.68
C LEU A 67 -15.75 17.96 3.20
N SER A 68 -15.99 19.01 3.97
CA SER A 68 -15.92 18.98 5.44
C SER A 68 -16.94 18.01 6.04
N ASP A 69 -18.17 18.01 5.53
CA ASP A 69 -19.24 17.13 5.98
C ASP A 69 -18.98 15.67 5.61
N ILE A 70 -18.50 15.39 4.39
CA ILE A 70 -18.11 14.06 3.96
C ILE A 70 -16.94 13.54 4.81
N ARG A 71 -15.94 14.36 5.12
CA ARG A 71 -14.84 13.94 6.00
C ARG A 71 -15.30 13.62 7.41
N ARG A 72 -16.29 14.36 7.93
CA ARG A 72 -16.86 14.15 9.26
C ARG A 72 -17.73 12.89 9.32
N GLU A 73 -18.57 12.64 8.31
CA GLU A 73 -19.53 11.52 8.31
C GLU A 73 -18.97 10.23 7.70
N PHE A 74 -18.01 10.35 6.77
CA PHE A 74 -17.45 9.25 5.99
C PHE A 74 -15.91 9.36 5.87
N PRO A 75 -15.15 9.28 6.98
CA PRO A 75 -13.71 9.55 6.99
C PRO A 75 -12.88 8.64 6.07
N GLY A 76 -13.39 7.45 5.71
CA GLY A 76 -12.73 6.51 4.81
C GLY A 76 -13.13 6.61 3.33
N VAL A 77 -14.03 7.53 2.97
CA VAL A 77 -14.46 7.72 1.57
C VAL A 77 -13.57 8.80 0.93
N PRO A 78 -12.83 8.47 -0.14
CA PRO A 78 -11.97 9.42 -0.82
C PRO A 78 -12.81 10.40 -1.64
N VAL A 79 -12.32 11.64 -1.76
CA VAL A 79 -12.94 12.73 -2.49
C VAL A 79 -12.00 13.25 -3.57
N LEU A 80 -12.43 13.11 -4.83
CA LEU A 80 -11.82 13.73 -6.00
C LEU A 80 -12.55 15.03 -6.32
N VAL A 81 -11.79 16.12 -6.44
CA VAL A 81 -12.34 17.45 -6.71
C VAL A 81 -12.11 17.84 -8.16
N MET A 82 -13.15 18.33 -8.82
CA MET A 82 -13.10 18.96 -10.14
C MET A 82 -13.08 20.48 -9.97
N THR A 83 -12.21 21.18 -10.70
CA THR A 83 -12.07 22.65 -10.60
C THR A 83 -11.76 23.28 -11.96
N ALA A 84 -12.22 24.51 -12.21
CA ALA A 84 -11.84 25.27 -13.41
C ALA A 84 -10.44 25.90 -13.30
N HIS A 85 -9.91 26.12 -12.08
CA HIS A 85 -8.64 26.80 -11.86
C HIS A 85 -7.76 26.09 -10.81
N VAL A 86 -6.46 25.94 -11.08
CA VAL A 86 -5.46 25.44 -10.11
C VAL A 86 -4.71 26.56 -9.41
N SER A 87 -4.69 27.77 -9.99
CA SER A 87 -3.82 28.86 -9.56
C SER A 87 -4.49 29.81 -8.55
N VAL A 88 -4.06 29.65 -7.29
CA VAL A 88 -3.88 30.66 -6.24
C VAL A 88 -5.09 31.55 -5.89
N ASP A 89 -5.97 31.04 -5.04
CA ASP A 89 -6.71 31.87 -4.08
C ASP A 89 -6.54 31.30 -2.67
N TYR A 90 -6.44 32.17 -1.67
CA TYR A 90 -6.10 31.82 -0.28
C TYR A 90 -7.08 30.79 0.34
N ALA A 91 -8.32 30.71 -0.17
CA ALA A 91 -9.32 29.71 0.21
C ALA A 91 -8.96 28.29 -0.26
N VAL A 92 -8.20 28.13 -1.36
CA VAL A 92 -7.81 26.85 -1.97
C VAL A 92 -6.74 26.10 -1.16
N SER A 93 -5.99 26.79 -0.29
CA SER A 93 -4.93 26.13 0.51
C SER A 93 -5.47 25.23 1.62
N ALA A 94 -6.57 25.62 2.27
CA ALA A 94 -7.24 24.78 3.27
C ALA A 94 -7.96 23.57 2.63
N LEU A 95 -8.49 23.76 1.42
CA LEU A 95 -9.15 22.75 0.59
C LEU A 95 -8.20 21.66 0.09
N ARG A 96 -6.99 22.03 -0.32
CA ARG A 96 -5.95 21.08 -0.73
C ARG A 96 -5.53 20.11 0.37
N ALA A 97 -5.75 20.46 1.63
CA ALA A 97 -5.44 19.59 2.76
C ALA A 97 -6.51 18.51 3.01
N GLN A 98 -7.70 18.63 2.40
CA GLN A 98 -8.85 17.77 2.72
C GLN A 98 -9.36 16.93 1.55
N ALA A 99 -9.07 17.28 0.30
CA ALA A 99 -9.35 16.43 -0.86
C ALA A 99 -8.19 15.45 -1.12
N ASP A 100 -8.50 14.25 -1.60
CA ASP A 100 -7.48 13.25 -1.93
C ASP A 100 -6.82 13.52 -3.29
N GLU A 101 -7.55 14.16 -4.21
CA GLU A 101 -7.07 14.48 -5.55
C GLU A 101 -7.84 15.64 -6.19
N PHE A 102 -7.19 16.33 -7.13
CA PHE A 102 -7.79 17.40 -7.92
C PHE A 102 -7.61 17.13 -9.42
N LEU A 103 -8.67 17.35 -10.20
CA LEU A 103 -8.64 17.38 -11.65
C LEU A 103 -9.13 18.73 -12.17
N THR A 104 -8.42 19.27 -13.15
CA THR A 104 -8.83 20.49 -13.84
C THR A 104 -9.82 20.22 -14.94
N LYS A 105 -10.87 21.03 -15.00
CA LYS A 105 -11.74 21.13 -16.18
C LYS A 105 -10.96 21.87 -17.30
N PRO A 106 -11.06 21.44 -18.58
CA PRO A 106 -11.84 20.29 -19.06
C PRO A 106 -11.20 18.95 -18.68
N LEU A 107 -12.04 18.01 -18.26
CA LEU A 107 -11.60 16.70 -17.76
C LEU A 107 -11.13 15.79 -18.90
N ASP A 108 -9.94 15.22 -18.76
CA ASP A 108 -9.54 14.09 -19.58
C ASP A 108 -10.20 12.80 -19.07
N ASN A 109 -10.89 12.10 -19.97
CA ASN A 109 -11.67 10.91 -19.62
C ASN A 109 -10.81 9.75 -19.09
N ALA A 110 -9.57 9.61 -19.56
CA ALA A 110 -8.68 8.55 -19.08
C ALA A 110 -8.17 8.90 -17.68
N GLN A 111 -7.77 10.16 -17.47
CA GLN A 111 -7.32 10.65 -16.16
C GLN A 111 -8.43 10.54 -15.10
N LEU A 112 -9.67 10.89 -15.43
CA LEU A 112 -10.80 10.76 -14.51
C LEU A 112 -11.01 9.30 -14.07
N VAL A 113 -10.99 8.36 -15.03
CA VAL A 113 -11.20 6.93 -14.74
C VAL A 113 -10.04 6.37 -13.93
N GLU A 114 -8.81 6.72 -14.28
CA GLU A 114 -7.61 6.31 -13.56
C GLU A 114 -7.63 6.80 -12.10
N ALA A 115 -7.85 8.11 -11.92
CA ALA A 115 -7.91 8.76 -10.61
C ALA A 115 -8.96 8.12 -9.69
N VAL A 116 -10.21 7.99 -10.17
CA VAL A 116 -11.29 7.37 -9.39
C VAL A 116 -11.01 5.90 -9.08
N THR A 117 -10.51 5.13 -10.05
CA THR A 117 -10.22 3.70 -9.84
C THR A 117 -9.10 3.51 -8.82
N ARG A 118 -8.06 4.36 -8.89
CA ARG A 118 -6.94 4.37 -7.95
C ARG A 118 -7.41 4.76 -6.55
N LEU A 119 -8.13 5.86 -6.40
CA LEU A 119 -8.66 6.32 -5.11
C LEU A 119 -9.55 5.28 -4.46
N ALA A 120 -10.44 4.64 -5.23
CA ALA A 120 -11.28 3.57 -4.71
C ALA A 120 -10.48 2.35 -4.24
N ALA A 121 -9.42 1.98 -4.97
CA ALA A 121 -8.56 0.88 -4.58
C ALA A 121 -7.79 1.20 -3.30
N GLU A 122 -7.24 2.42 -3.20
CA GLU A 122 -6.55 2.91 -2.01
C GLU A 122 -7.48 2.98 -0.78
N ALA A 123 -8.71 3.47 -0.97
CA ALA A 123 -9.72 3.52 0.09
C ALA A 123 -10.18 2.13 0.52
N ARG A 124 -10.33 1.17 -0.39
CA ARG A 124 -10.58 -0.23 -0.02
C ARG A 124 -9.45 -0.83 0.80
N THR A 125 -8.20 -0.45 0.53
CA THR A 125 -7.06 -0.85 1.38
C THR A 125 -7.01 -0.13 2.71
N ARG A 126 -7.67 1.03 2.88
CA ARG A 126 -7.59 1.89 4.07
C ARG A 126 -8.89 1.96 4.92
N GLY A 127 -10.02 1.46 4.42
CA GLY A 127 -11.35 1.80 4.94
C GLY A 127 -11.88 0.95 6.13
N PRO A 128 -12.86 1.47 6.89
CA PRO A 128 -13.39 0.90 8.16
C PRO A 128 -14.24 -0.39 8.01
N GLY A 129 -14.23 -1.03 6.83
CA GLY A 129 -14.84 -2.33 6.57
C GLY A 129 -13.84 -3.40 6.13
N ARG A 130 -12.54 -3.06 6.06
CA ARG A 130 -11.48 -4.03 5.78
C ARG A 130 -11.35 -4.97 6.97
N ARG A 131 -11.38 -6.28 6.71
CA ARG A 131 -10.99 -7.25 7.74
C ARG A 131 -9.51 -7.01 8.05
N PRO A 132 -9.11 -6.84 9.32
CA PRO A 132 -7.70 -6.72 9.67
C PRO A 132 -6.92 -7.87 9.04
N GLU A 133 -5.85 -7.53 8.34
CA GLU A 133 -4.93 -8.50 7.77
C GLU A 133 -3.99 -9.01 8.87
N THR A 134 -3.52 -10.24 8.70
CA THR A 134 -2.40 -10.77 9.47
C THR A 134 -1.18 -10.80 8.55
N VAL A 135 -0.23 -9.92 8.82
CA VAL A 135 0.93 -9.68 7.97
C VAL A 135 2.14 -10.42 8.53
N LEU A 136 2.84 -11.16 7.66
CA LEU A 136 4.14 -11.75 7.96
C LEU A 136 5.20 -11.20 7.00
N ALA A 137 6.19 -10.49 7.52
CA ALA A 137 7.36 -10.08 6.74
C ALA A 137 8.56 -10.97 7.08
N VAL A 138 9.18 -11.57 6.07
CA VAL A 138 10.30 -12.50 6.21
C VAL A 138 11.57 -11.85 5.70
N GLY A 139 12.61 -11.83 6.54
CA GLY A 139 13.96 -11.37 6.23
C GLY A 139 15.00 -12.46 6.50
N ALA A 140 16.12 -12.39 5.80
CA ALA A 140 17.27 -13.26 6.07
C ALA A 140 18.02 -12.75 7.30
N HIS A 141 18.18 -11.43 7.40
CA HIS A 141 19.01 -10.75 8.38
C HIS A 141 18.28 -9.59 9.10
N PRO A 142 18.78 -9.15 10.26
CA PRO A 142 18.31 -7.95 10.96
C PRO A 142 18.55 -6.69 10.13
N ASP A 143 17.48 -6.02 9.67
CA ASP A 143 17.40 -4.79 8.84
C ASP A 143 16.67 -4.99 7.48
N ASP A 144 16.70 -6.20 6.93
CA ASP A 144 16.17 -6.52 5.59
C ASP A 144 14.72 -6.05 5.37
N VAL A 145 13.87 -6.36 6.34
CA VAL A 145 12.43 -6.12 6.27
C VAL A 145 12.13 -4.63 6.38
N GLU A 146 12.82 -3.95 7.29
CA GLU A 146 12.68 -2.52 7.53
C GLU A 146 13.15 -1.71 6.31
N ILE A 147 14.24 -2.15 5.65
CA ILE A 147 14.72 -1.54 4.41
C ILE A 147 13.74 -1.79 3.27
N GLY A 148 13.26 -3.02 3.11
CA GLY A 148 12.43 -3.41 1.97
C GLY A 148 11.01 -2.87 2.03
N VAL A 149 10.34 -3.04 3.17
CA VAL A 149 8.89 -2.78 3.35
C VAL A 149 8.54 -2.04 4.64
N GLY A 150 9.49 -1.39 5.31
CA GLY A 150 9.23 -0.70 6.58
C GLY A 150 8.09 0.33 6.52
N GLY A 151 7.95 1.04 5.40
CA GLY A 151 6.85 1.99 5.20
C GLY A 151 5.49 1.30 5.04
N ILE A 152 5.43 0.23 4.25
CA ILE A 152 4.24 -0.61 4.09
C ILE A 152 3.84 -1.24 5.43
N LEU A 153 4.79 -1.74 6.21
CA LEU A 153 4.48 -2.32 7.52
C LEU A 153 3.97 -1.29 8.51
N ALA A 154 4.52 -0.07 8.50
CA ALA A 154 4.01 1.03 9.30
C ALA A 154 2.57 1.40 8.91
N ALA A 155 2.25 1.36 7.61
CA ALA A 155 0.89 1.54 7.12
C ALA A 155 -0.05 0.41 7.60
N HIS A 156 0.38 -0.84 7.58
CA HIS A 156 -0.38 -1.97 8.14
C HIS A 156 -0.68 -1.78 9.62
N ALA A 157 0.33 -1.46 10.43
CA ALA A 157 0.16 -1.23 11.86
C ALA A 157 -0.81 -0.07 12.15
N ALA A 158 -0.68 1.05 11.43
CA ALA A 158 -1.58 2.19 11.57
C ALA A 158 -3.03 1.87 11.15
N ALA A 159 -3.21 0.92 10.23
CA ALA A 159 -4.51 0.44 9.79
C ALA A 159 -5.11 -0.65 10.70
N GLY A 160 -4.44 -1.00 11.81
CA GLY A 160 -4.90 -1.98 12.79
C GLY A 160 -4.65 -3.44 12.40
N ASP A 161 -3.78 -3.70 11.42
CA ASP A 161 -3.37 -5.06 11.08
C ASP A 161 -2.42 -5.64 12.12
N THR A 162 -2.43 -6.96 12.24
CA THR A 162 -1.44 -7.65 13.08
C THR A 162 -0.17 -7.86 12.27
N VAL A 163 0.94 -7.24 12.69
CA VAL A 163 2.22 -7.35 12.00
C VAL A 163 3.14 -8.32 12.73
N THR A 164 3.72 -9.26 11.99
CA THR A 164 4.77 -10.16 12.45
C THR A 164 5.99 -10.07 11.54
N ILE A 165 7.18 -10.01 12.13
CA ILE A 165 8.47 -10.07 11.44
C ILE A 165 9.13 -11.41 11.79
N LEU A 166 9.61 -12.11 10.77
CA LEU A 166 10.46 -13.30 10.90
C LEU A 166 11.83 -13.00 10.32
N THR A 167 12.85 -13.03 11.17
CA THR A 167 14.26 -12.92 10.76
C THR A 167 14.95 -14.27 10.96
N LEU A 168 15.54 -14.81 9.90
CA LEU A 168 16.01 -16.19 9.89
C LEU A 168 17.42 -16.40 10.49
N SER A 169 18.26 -15.37 10.46
CA SER A 169 19.58 -15.36 11.11
C SER A 169 19.72 -14.18 12.07
N ARG A 170 20.52 -14.33 13.12
CA ARG A 170 20.94 -13.21 13.98
C ARG A 170 22.03 -12.33 13.35
N GLY A 171 22.57 -12.74 12.20
CA GLY A 171 23.55 -11.93 11.47
C GLY A 171 24.93 -11.89 12.15
N ALA A 172 25.33 -13.00 12.77
CA ALA A 172 26.53 -13.13 13.59
C ALA A 172 27.87 -12.97 12.83
N ARG A 173 27.87 -13.01 11.50
CA ARG A 173 29.08 -12.72 10.69
C ARG A 173 29.21 -11.25 10.31
N GLY A 174 28.13 -10.47 10.41
CA GLY A 174 28.08 -9.06 10.06
C GLY A 174 28.25 -8.07 11.22
N GLY A 175 28.43 -8.54 12.47
CA GLY A 175 28.55 -7.72 13.68
C GLY A 175 28.35 -8.51 14.98
N ASP A 176 28.15 -7.82 16.10
CA ASP A 176 27.82 -8.43 17.40
C ASP A 176 26.36 -8.93 17.41
N ALA A 177 26.18 -10.25 17.56
CA ALA A 177 24.87 -10.89 17.43
C ALA A 177 23.87 -10.45 18.53
N ASP A 178 24.37 -10.16 19.73
CA ASP A 178 23.54 -9.70 20.85
C ASP A 178 23.03 -8.28 20.57
N SER A 179 23.91 -7.38 20.14
CA SER A 179 23.52 -6.01 19.73
C SER A 179 22.46 -6.04 18.63
N ARG A 180 22.66 -6.80 17.55
CA ARG A 180 21.69 -6.88 16.42
C ARG A 180 20.33 -7.44 16.85
N GLN A 181 20.31 -8.36 17.82
CA GLN A 181 19.06 -8.86 18.38
C GLN A 181 18.27 -7.76 19.11
N PHE A 182 18.95 -6.91 19.89
CA PHE A 182 18.30 -5.78 20.55
C PHE A 182 17.79 -4.74 19.55
N GLU A 183 18.51 -4.49 18.45
CA GLU A 183 18.08 -3.60 17.37
C GLU A 183 16.80 -4.10 16.69
N SER A 184 16.74 -5.39 16.32
CA SER A 184 15.51 -5.97 15.76
C SER A 184 14.33 -5.92 16.73
N LEU A 185 14.58 -6.15 18.03
CA LEU A 185 13.54 -6.04 19.04
C LEU A 185 13.02 -4.60 19.15
N ALA A 186 13.91 -3.61 19.13
CA ALA A 186 13.54 -2.20 19.18
C ALA A 186 12.73 -1.78 17.94
N ALA A 187 13.13 -2.20 16.75
CA ALA A 187 12.39 -1.94 15.51
C ALA A 187 11.00 -2.59 15.53
N ALA A 188 10.90 -3.84 15.98
CA ALA A 188 9.62 -4.54 16.12
C ALA A 188 8.71 -3.87 17.16
N GLU A 189 9.25 -3.46 18.32
CA GLU A 189 8.51 -2.72 19.36
C GLU A 189 7.98 -1.39 18.82
N LEU A 190 8.82 -0.64 18.10
CA LEU A 190 8.42 0.62 17.47
C LEU A 190 7.25 0.41 16.50
N LEU A 191 7.22 -0.71 15.78
CA LEU A 191 6.14 -1.04 14.86
C LEU A 191 4.89 -1.60 15.56
N GLY A 192 4.99 -2.00 16.82
CA GLY A 192 3.98 -2.82 17.49
C GLY A 192 3.87 -4.24 16.90
N ALA A 193 4.95 -4.73 16.29
CA ALA A 193 5.02 -6.01 15.63
C ALA A 193 5.53 -7.12 16.55
N ARG A 194 5.08 -8.35 16.29
CA ARG A 194 5.66 -9.55 16.89
C ARG A 194 6.95 -9.94 16.14
N LEU A 195 8.02 -10.24 16.85
CA LEU A 195 9.28 -10.71 16.24
C LEU A 195 9.52 -12.20 16.50
N PHE A 196 9.84 -12.94 15.45
CA PHE A 196 10.47 -14.26 15.51
C PHE A 196 11.91 -14.15 15.01
N LEU A 197 12.87 -14.37 15.90
CA LEU A 197 14.28 -14.42 15.55
C LEU A 197 14.78 -15.86 15.59
N LYS A 198 15.15 -16.41 14.43
CA LYS A 198 15.76 -17.74 14.33
C LYS A 198 17.29 -17.61 14.28
N ASP A 199 17.96 -18.76 14.37
CA ASP A 199 19.41 -18.84 14.56
C ASP A 199 20.10 -19.62 13.43
N LEU A 200 19.65 -19.38 12.18
CA LEU A 200 20.37 -19.93 11.02
C LEU A 200 21.74 -19.24 10.89
N VAL A 201 22.71 -20.02 10.44
CA VAL A 201 24.07 -19.53 10.21
C VAL A 201 24.03 -18.52 9.06
N ASP A 202 24.46 -17.31 9.38
CA ASP A 202 24.60 -16.21 8.43
C ASP A 202 25.51 -16.63 7.26
N THR A 203 25.18 -16.24 6.03
CA THR A 203 25.85 -16.60 4.77
C THR A 203 25.80 -18.09 4.41
N GLU A 204 24.99 -18.88 5.12
CA GLU A 204 24.83 -20.32 4.90
C GLU A 204 23.35 -20.73 4.88
N ILE A 205 22.42 -19.78 4.72
CA ILE A 205 21.00 -20.08 4.65
C ILE A 205 20.71 -20.84 3.35
N THR A 206 20.15 -22.05 3.49
CA THR A 206 19.75 -22.88 2.35
C THR A 206 18.28 -22.66 1.99
N ASN A 207 17.91 -22.88 0.73
CA ASN A 207 16.53 -22.81 0.26
C ASN A 207 15.69 -24.06 0.61
N SER A 208 16.26 -25.03 1.34
CA SER A 208 15.69 -26.37 1.49
C SER A 208 15.47 -26.76 2.95
N GLY A 209 14.64 -27.79 3.16
CA GLY A 209 14.50 -28.55 4.39
C GLY A 209 14.31 -27.73 5.67
N GLN A 210 15.40 -27.32 6.29
CA GLN A 210 15.39 -26.60 7.56
C GLN A 210 14.73 -25.22 7.44
N THR A 211 15.10 -24.41 6.44
CA THR A 211 14.58 -23.05 6.27
C THR A 211 13.07 -23.06 6.01
N VAL A 212 12.63 -23.93 5.10
CA VAL A 212 11.20 -24.12 4.81
C VAL A 212 10.42 -24.51 6.08
N ARG A 213 10.92 -25.48 6.86
CA ARG A 213 10.25 -25.91 8.10
C ARG A 213 10.14 -24.80 9.14
N LEU A 214 11.17 -23.95 9.28
CA LEU A 214 11.15 -22.82 10.20
C LEU A 214 10.11 -21.78 9.78
N ILE A 215 9.99 -21.51 8.47
CA ILE A 215 8.97 -20.59 7.96
C ILE A 215 7.57 -21.22 8.10
N GLU A 216 7.39 -22.51 7.80
CA GLU A 216 6.11 -23.23 7.98
C GLU A 216 5.64 -23.28 9.43
N GLU A 217 6.56 -23.38 10.40
CA GLU A 217 6.24 -23.25 11.83
C GLU A 217 5.60 -21.89 12.12
N VAL A 218 6.23 -20.81 11.69
CA VAL A 218 5.73 -19.44 11.91
C VAL A 218 4.44 -19.20 11.12
N VAL A 219 4.33 -19.68 9.88
CA VAL A 219 3.10 -19.57 9.07
C VAL A 219 1.93 -20.29 9.73
N ARG A 220 2.15 -21.47 10.33
CA ARG A 220 1.10 -22.19 11.07
C ARG A 220 0.66 -21.46 12.33
N GLU A 221 1.61 -20.83 13.02
CA GLU A 221 1.32 -20.09 14.25
C GLU A 221 0.62 -18.75 13.98
N VAL A 222 1.11 -18.00 12.99
CA VAL A 222 0.65 -16.66 12.65
C VAL A 222 -0.62 -16.70 11.80
N GLN A 223 -0.77 -17.72 10.95
CA GLN A 223 -1.83 -17.81 9.94
C GLN A 223 -1.94 -16.52 9.08
N PRO A 224 -0.85 -16.08 8.43
CA PRO A 224 -0.83 -14.82 7.71
C PRO A 224 -1.76 -14.84 6.49
N THR A 225 -2.38 -13.70 6.20
CA THR A 225 -3.14 -13.43 4.99
C THR A 225 -2.26 -12.78 3.91
N VAL A 226 -1.23 -12.05 4.33
CA VAL A 226 -0.24 -11.42 3.45
C VAL A 226 1.18 -11.76 3.91
N VAL A 227 2.05 -12.10 2.96
CA VAL A 227 3.48 -12.31 3.20
C VAL A 227 4.33 -11.38 2.33
N TYR A 228 5.32 -10.75 2.97
CA TYR A 228 6.40 -10.01 2.32
C TYR A 228 7.72 -10.76 2.49
N THR A 229 8.51 -10.88 1.43
CA THR A 229 9.84 -11.55 1.48
C THR A 229 10.80 -10.93 0.46
N HIS A 230 12.08 -11.28 0.51
CA HIS A 230 13.04 -10.93 -0.54
C HIS A 230 12.59 -11.33 -1.95
N THR A 231 12.96 -10.56 -2.98
CA THR A 231 12.94 -11.04 -4.37
C THR A 231 14.01 -12.10 -4.61
N SER A 232 13.78 -13.02 -5.54
CA SER A 232 14.79 -13.97 -6.02
C SER A 232 15.82 -13.31 -6.94
N ASN A 233 15.53 -12.12 -7.47
CA ASN A 233 16.42 -11.31 -8.28
C ASN A 233 17.38 -10.50 -7.39
N ASP A 234 18.21 -11.19 -6.61
CA ASP A 234 19.09 -10.60 -5.60
C ASP A 234 20.51 -11.20 -5.70
N ARG A 235 21.55 -10.38 -5.51
CA ARG A 235 22.95 -10.86 -5.51
C ARG A 235 23.30 -11.64 -4.25
N HIS A 236 22.64 -11.36 -3.13
CA HIS A 236 22.90 -12.05 -1.86
C HIS A 236 22.28 -13.45 -1.85
N GLN A 237 23.07 -14.48 -1.55
CA GLN A 237 22.57 -15.87 -1.63
C GLN A 237 21.45 -16.13 -0.62
N ASP A 238 21.60 -15.62 0.61
CA ASP A 238 20.62 -15.86 1.66
C ASP A 238 19.27 -15.23 1.29
N HIS A 239 19.26 -14.05 0.66
CA HIS A 239 18.01 -13.43 0.21
C HIS A 239 17.30 -14.29 -0.82
N ARG A 240 18.05 -14.84 -1.80
CA ARG A 240 17.48 -15.79 -2.78
C ARG A 240 16.96 -17.05 -2.11
N ALA A 241 17.73 -17.62 -1.18
CA ALA A 241 17.36 -18.83 -0.47
C ALA A 241 16.10 -18.65 0.38
N VAL A 242 16.01 -17.52 1.10
CA VAL A 242 14.84 -17.13 1.89
C VAL A 242 13.64 -16.85 0.97
N SER A 243 13.83 -16.16 -0.15
CA SER A 243 12.78 -15.95 -1.14
C SER A 243 12.15 -17.27 -1.60
N GLU A 244 12.97 -18.21 -2.07
CA GLU A 244 12.51 -19.53 -2.53
C GLU A 244 11.83 -20.33 -1.41
N ALA A 245 12.45 -20.37 -0.22
CA ALA A 245 11.90 -21.10 0.92
C ALA A 245 10.57 -20.51 1.39
N THR A 246 10.42 -19.18 1.41
CA THR A 246 9.18 -18.50 1.78
C THR A 246 8.07 -18.80 0.78
N VAL A 247 8.35 -18.75 -0.53
CA VAL A 247 7.36 -19.07 -1.56
C VAL A 247 6.83 -20.51 -1.40
N VAL A 248 7.70 -21.47 -1.11
CA VAL A 248 7.32 -22.86 -0.84
C VAL A 248 6.48 -22.98 0.45
N ALA A 249 6.95 -22.40 1.55
CA ALA A 249 6.32 -22.50 2.87
C ALA A 249 4.94 -21.82 2.93
N THR A 250 4.70 -20.83 2.05
CA THR A 250 3.50 -19.99 2.11
C THR A 250 2.43 -20.39 1.09
N ARG A 251 2.54 -21.54 0.43
CA ARG A 251 1.61 -22.02 -0.64
C ARG A 251 0.09 -21.92 -0.35
N SER A 252 -0.31 -21.81 0.91
CA SER A 252 -1.71 -21.64 1.34
C SER A 252 -2.12 -20.19 1.62
N VAL A 253 -1.17 -19.26 1.72
CA VAL A 253 -1.41 -17.83 2.03
C VAL A 253 -1.96 -17.11 0.82
N ALA A 254 -2.90 -16.19 1.01
CA ALA A 254 -3.57 -15.50 -0.10
C ALA A 254 -2.60 -14.66 -0.94
N THR A 255 -1.86 -13.77 -0.29
CA THR A 255 -1.00 -12.80 -0.98
C THR A 255 0.46 -13.00 -0.57
N VAL A 256 1.34 -13.11 -1.56
CA VAL A 256 2.79 -13.17 -1.38
C VAL A 256 3.44 -12.19 -2.34
N ALA A 257 4.19 -11.25 -1.79
CA ALA A 257 4.88 -10.21 -2.53
C ALA A 257 6.35 -10.13 -2.14
N CYS A 258 7.20 -9.87 -3.13
CA CYS A 258 8.63 -9.73 -2.96
C CYS A 258 9.04 -8.26 -2.92
N TYR A 259 9.89 -7.89 -1.95
CA TYR A 259 10.41 -6.54 -1.81
C TYR A 259 11.83 -6.38 -2.37
N GLN A 260 12.20 -5.12 -2.59
CA GLN A 260 13.53 -4.75 -3.04
C GLN A 260 14.48 -4.58 -1.85
N SER A 261 15.52 -5.40 -1.79
CA SER A 261 16.67 -5.16 -0.92
C SER A 261 17.71 -4.24 -1.60
N PRO A 262 18.72 -3.72 -0.89
CA PRO A 262 19.84 -3.00 -1.50
C PRO A 262 20.66 -3.85 -2.49
N SER A 263 20.66 -5.17 -2.34
CA SER A 263 21.41 -6.10 -3.20
C SER A 263 20.58 -6.67 -4.36
N ALA A 264 19.31 -6.25 -4.51
CA ALA A 264 18.47 -6.57 -5.65
C ALA A 264 19.16 -6.21 -6.98
N THR A 265 19.03 -7.08 -7.98
CA THR A 265 19.59 -6.86 -9.30
C THR A 265 18.67 -5.98 -10.15
N ILE A 266 19.15 -5.58 -11.32
CA ILE A 266 18.34 -4.88 -12.32
C ILE A 266 17.20 -5.75 -12.90
N ASP A 267 17.18 -7.05 -12.60
CA ASP A 267 16.14 -7.98 -13.02
C ASP A 267 14.93 -7.97 -12.09
N PHE A 268 15.00 -7.29 -10.94
CA PHE A 268 13.84 -7.03 -10.09
C PHE A 268 12.78 -6.24 -10.88
N ARG A 269 11.59 -6.83 -11.05
CA ARG A 269 10.51 -6.29 -11.88
C ARG A 269 9.25 -6.07 -11.04
N PRO A 270 9.20 -4.99 -10.24
CA PRO A 270 8.03 -4.72 -9.44
C PRO A 270 6.81 -4.43 -10.32
N THR A 271 5.68 -4.97 -9.90
CA THR A 271 4.38 -4.81 -10.57
C THR A 271 3.38 -4.04 -9.70
N ARG A 272 3.73 -3.77 -8.44
CA ARG A 272 2.94 -3.02 -7.47
C ARG A 272 3.81 -1.93 -6.84
N PHE A 273 3.25 -0.74 -6.71
CA PHE A 273 3.94 0.45 -6.19
C PHE A 273 3.11 1.04 -5.07
N VAL A 274 3.55 0.87 -3.82
CA VAL A 274 2.79 1.28 -2.64
C VAL A 274 3.29 2.64 -2.17
N ARG A 275 2.39 3.64 -2.14
CA ARG A 275 2.71 4.97 -1.61
C ARG A 275 2.89 4.91 -0.10
N ILE A 276 4.01 5.44 0.38
CA ILE A 276 4.37 5.51 1.80
C ILE A 276 4.62 6.96 2.24
N ASP A 277 3.98 7.93 1.58
CA ASP A 277 4.16 9.37 1.85
C ASP A 277 4.00 9.71 3.33
N ASP A 278 2.99 9.15 3.99
CA ASP A 278 2.67 9.38 5.40
C ASP A 278 3.50 8.51 6.37
N PHE A 279 4.30 7.58 5.83
CA PHE A 279 5.01 6.54 6.60
C PHE A 279 6.53 6.54 6.37
N LEU A 280 7.04 7.46 5.54
CA LEU A 280 8.46 7.54 5.24
C LEU A 280 9.30 7.88 6.48
N GLU A 281 8.85 8.81 7.32
CA GLU A 281 9.55 9.11 8.58
C GLU A 281 9.56 7.91 9.51
N ARG A 282 8.44 7.18 9.59
CA ARG A 282 8.36 5.97 10.41
C ARG A 282 9.33 4.90 9.91
N LYS A 283 9.50 4.76 8.60
CA LYS A 283 10.53 3.90 8.01
C LYS A 283 11.94 4.30 8.45
N PHE A 284 12.25 5.60 8.46
CA PHE A 284 13.55 6.06 8.95
C PHE A 284 13.76 5.79 10.43
N ASP A 285 12.73 5.94 11.26
CA ASP A 285 12.82 5.60 12.69
C ASP A 285 13.12 4.10 12.89
N LEU A 286 12.48 3.22 12.10
CA LEU A 286 12.76 1.77 12.13
C LEU A 286 14.22 1.47 11.77
N LEU A 287 14.73 2.12 10.73
CA LEU A 287 16.12 1.93 10.28
C LEU A 287 17.14 2.50 11.27
N ALA A 288 16.79 3.59 11.97
CA ALA A 288 17.63 4.17 13.00
C ALA A 288 17.81 3.25 14.22
N CYS A 289 16.95 2.23 14.40
CA CYS A 289 17.18 1.21 15.42
C CYS A 289 18.44 0.37 15.17
N PHE A 290 18.93 0.30 13.93
CA PHE A 290 20.10 -0.49 13.54
C PHE A 290 21.41 0.32 13.55
N ASP A 291 21.56 1.23 14.52
CA ASP A 291 22.64 2.22 14.62
C ASP A 291 24.04 1.60 14.61
N SER A 292 24.22 0.39 15.17
CA SER A 292 25.52 -0.32 15.13
C SER A 292 25.96 -0.65 13.70
N GLN A 293 25.03 -0.61 12.74
CA GLN A 293 25.26 -0.91 11.34
C GLN A 293 25.39 0.35 10.48
N VAL A 294 24.78 1.47 10.88
CA VAL A 294 24.70 2.72 10.09
C VAL A 294 26.10 3.31 9.81
N ALA A 295 27.03 3.22 10.75
CA ALA A 295 28.40 3.73 10.56
C ALA A 295 29.25 2.93 9.55
N SER A 296 28.80 1.73 9.15
CA SER A 296 29.55 0.82 8.27
C SER A 296 28.79 0.41 6.99
N ARG A 297 27.53 0.84 6.82
CA ARG A 297 26.64 0.39 5.75
C ARG A 297 25.89 1.56 5.11
N ASP A 298 26.45 2.09 4.02
CA ASP A 298 25.88 3.23 3.27
C ASP A 298 24.44 3.01 2.79
N TYR A 299 24.00 1.77 2.61
CA TYR A 299 22.63 1.47 2.18
C TYR A 299 21.56 1.70 3.26
N LEU A 300 21.95 1.81 4.53
CA LEU A 300 21.06 2.20 5.63
C LEU A 300 20.93 3.72 5.74
N ALA A 301 21.76 4.48 5.02
CA ALA A 301 21.73 5.92 5.08
C ALA A 301 20.38 6.47 4.61
N ARG A 302 19.88 7.45 5.36
CA ARG A 302 18.56 8.05 5.16
C ARG A 302 18.36 8.57 3.73
N ASP A 303 19.40 9.16 3.15
CA ASP A 303 19.40 9.69 1.78
C ASP A 303 19.36 8.58 0.72
N PHE A 304 20.08 7.47 0.92
CA PHE A 304 20.00 6.30 0.03
C PHE A 304 18.60 5.69 -0.01
N VAL A 305 17.99 5.50 1.16
CA VAL A 305 16.63 4.96 1.28
C VAL A 305 15.61 5.94 0.72
N ALA A 306 15.74 7.23 1.00
CA ALA A 306 14.89 8.27 0.43
C ALA A 306 14.98 8.32 -1.10
N ALA A 307 16.20 8.23 -1.66
CA ALA A 307 16.42 8.25 -3.10
C ALA A 307 15.79 7.04 -3.79
N THR A 308 15.92 5.85 -3.19
CA THR A 308 15.28 4.63 -3.71
C THR A 308 13.75 4.75 -3.69
N ALA A 309 13.18 5.19 -2.57
CA ALA A 309 11.73 5.40 -2.48
C ALA A 309 11.24 6.48 -3.45
N ARG A 310 12.03 7.53 -3.66
CA ARG A 310 11.75 8.62 -4.61
C ARG A 310 11.82 8.15 -6.06
N TYR A 311 12.75 7.26 -6.40
CA TYR A 311 12.88 6.72 -7.75
C TYR A 311 11.58 6.04 -8.21
N TRP A 312 10.95 5.26 -7.34
CA TRP A 312 9.74 4.51 -7.67
C TRP A 312 8.46 5.36 -7.76
N THR A 313 8.49 6.63 -7.32
CA THR A 313 7.34 7.54 -7.48
C THR A 313 7.01 7.81 -8.94
N ARG A 314 7.95 7.58 -9.88
CA ARG A 314 7.68 7.68 -11.32
C ARG A 314 6.61 6.68 -11.80
N PHE A 315 6.36 5.61 -11.04
CA PHE A 315 5.35 4.59 -11.35
C PHE A 315 4.18 4.64 -10.36
N GLY A 316 4.44 4.86 -9.06
CA GLY A 316 3.39 4.89 -8.02
C GLY A 316 2.83 6.26 -7.68
N GLY A 317 3.38 7.35 -8.24
CA GLY A 317 3.06 8.72 -7.86
C GLY A 317 3.58 9.11 -6.46
N GLY A 318 3.16 10.27 -5.96
CA GLY A 318 3.47 10.72 -4.60
C GLY A 318 4.90 11.21 -4.36
N LYS A 319 5.33 11.18 -3.10
CA LYS A 319 6.64 11.60 -2.62
C LYS A 319 7.58 10.43 -2.36
N ALA A 320 7.06 9.29 -1.92
CA ALA A 320 7.82 8.08 -1.63
C ALA A 320 7.00 6.80 -1.91
N VAL A 321 7.64 5.81 -2.53
CA VAL A 321 7.04 4.54 -2.92
C VAL A 321 7.93 3.37 -2.54
N GLU A 322 7.33 2.32 -1.98
CA GLU A 322 7.97 0.99 -1.88
C GLU A 322 7.47 0.09 -3.03
N PRO A 323 8.39 -0.49 -3.82
CA PRO A 323 8.05 -1.38 -4.92
C PRO A 323 7.87 -2.82 -4.44
N LEU A 324 6.93 -3.54 -5.04
CA LEU A 324 6.71 -4.96 -4.79
C LEU A 324 6.58 -5.73 -6.10
N GLU A 325 7.21 -6.90 -6.16
CA GLU A 325 7.02 -7.90 -7.20
C GLU A 325 6.01 -8.94 -6.70
N ILE A 326 4.82 -8.98 -7.30
CA ILE A 326 3.74 -9.87 -6.83
C ILE A 326 4.01 -11.30 -7.33
N VAL A 327 4.25 -12.23 -6.40
CA VAL A 327 4.43 -13.66 -6.70
C VAL A 327 3.08 -14.35 -6.81
N ARG A 328 2.17 -14.03 -5.89
CA ARG A 328 0.83 -14.61 -5.84
C ARG A 328 -0.13 -13.66 -5.16
N GLU A 329 -1.33 -13.58 -5.70
CA GLU A 329 -2.45 -12.88 -5.11
C GLU A 329 -3.67 -13.78 -5.36
N SER A 330 -4.14 -14.47 -4.30
CA SER A 330 -5.25 -15.38 -4.42
C SER A 330 -6.51 -14.58 -4.64
N THR A 331 -7.14 -14.92 -5.73
CA THR A 331 -8.27 -14.23 -6.27
C THR A 331 -9.51 -15.07 -5.99
N GLU A 332 -10.07 -14.91 -4.79
CA GLU A 332 -11.53 -15.06 -4.64
C GLU A 332 -12.30 -14.00 -5.48
N LEU A 333 -11.59 -13.24 -6.33
CA LEU A 333 -12.02 -12.41 -7.46
C LEU A 333 -11.51 -12.85 -8.86
N ALA A 334 -11.01 -14.07 -9.07
CA ALA A 334 -10.63 -14.61 -10.40
C ALA A 334 -11.38 -15.89 -10.76
N HIS A 335 -12.24 -16.37 -9.87
CA HIS A 335 -13.17 -17.48 -10.13
C HIS A 335 -14.24 -17.19 -11.19
N SER A 336 -14.27 -15.99 -11.78
CA SER A 336 -15.13 -15.68 -12.94
C SER A 336 -14.49 -16.03 -14.28
N TYR A 337 -13.16 -16.16 -14.37
CA TYR A 337 -12.48 -16.31 -15.67
C TYR A 337 -12.37 -17.75 -16.18
N GLU A 338 -12.39 -18.76 -15.31
CA GLU A 338 -12.34 -20.17 -15.74
C GLU A 338 -13.73 -20.78 -16.00
N ARG A 339 -14.80 -20.27 -15.37
CA ARG A 339 -16.16 -20.80 -15.59
C ARG A 339 -16.72 -20.46 -16.98
N LEU A 340 -16.32 -19.33 -17.57
CA LEU A 340 -16.72 -18.95 -18.94
C LEU A 340 -15.88 -19.63 -20.04
N ARG A 341 -14.82 -20.36 -19.68
CA ARG A 341 -14.00 -21.11 -20.64
C ARG A 341 -14.49 -22.55 -20.86
N LEU A 342 -15.49 -23.00 -20.10
CA LEU A 342 -16.11 -24.33 -20.23
C LEU A 342 -17.51 -24.29 -20.86
N GLU A 343 -18.01 -23.11 -21.27
CA GLU A 343 -19.30 -22.95 -21.97
C GLU A 343 -19.15 -22.52 -23.45
N ASN A 344 -18.00 -22.78 -24.07
CA ASN A 344 -17.85 -22.78 -25.54
C ASN A 344 -17.11 -24.02 -26.02
#